data_AF-A0A078A6V2-F1
#
_entry.id   AF-A0A078A6V2-F1
#
_cell.length_a   1.000
_cell.length_b   1.000
_cell.length_c   1.000
_cell.angle_alpha   90.00
_cell.angle_beta   90.00
_cell.angle_gamma   90.00
#
_symmetry.space_group_name_H-M   'P 1'
#
loop_
_entity.id
_entity.type
_entity.pdbx_description
1 polymer ?
#
loop_
_entity_poly.entity_id
_entity_poly.type
_entity_poly.pdbx_seq_one_letter_code
_entity_poly.pdbx_strand_id
1 'polypeptide(L)'
;MNNTLEYLFKQSKFNDKEKEAFKANLEQRLSLDNHDLALEEKMNIVMTCFEKNVNSVIMQIPDLEELFAFKKCVRKYSRVKMRAATYYNSVLHSEEDHFARNVDLLKPYLIQGQQII
;
A
#
# COMPACT_ATOMS: atom_id res chain seq x y z
N MET A 1 -3.89 -7.61 16.88
CA MET A 1 -3.05 -6.40 17.05
C MET A 1 -2.25 -6.42 18.36
N ASN A 2 -2.87 -6.49 19.54
CA ASN A 2 -2.14 -6.41 20.82
C ASN A 2 -1.23 -7.63 21.14
N ASN A 3 -1.67 -8.86 20.86
CA ASN A 3 -0.97 -10.05 21.35
C ASN A 3 0.43 -10.29 20.75
N THR A 4 0.65 -9.99 19.46
CA THR A 4 1.93 -10.23 18.77
C THR A 4 2.93 -9.09 19.00
N LEU A 5 2.44 -7.85 19.05
CA LEU A 5 3.26 -6.68 19.33
C LEU A 5 3.73 -6.69 20.79
N GLU A 6 2.89 -7.15 21.72
CA GLU A 6 3.30 -7.45 23.09
C GLU A 6 4.33 -8.58 23.18
N TYR A 7 4.22 -9.62 22.35
CA TYR A 7 5.23 -10.68 22.30
C TYR A 7 6.60 -10.14 21.83
N LEU A 8 6.61 -9.28 20.80
CA LEU A 8 7.80 -8.59 20.32
C LEU A 8 8.38 -7.63 21.37
N PHE A 9 7.53 -6.89 22.09
CA PHE A 9 7.94 -6.04 23.21
C PHE A 9 8.37 -6.79 24.48
N LYS A 10 8.03 -8.07 24.61
CA LYS A 10 8.58 -8.93 25.67
C LYS A 10 9.98 -9.41 25.32
N GLN A 11 10.29 -9.58 24.03
CA GLN A 11 11.62 -9.97 23.55
C GLN A 11 12.60 -8.79 23.48
N SER A 12 12.10 -7.60 23.14
CA SER A 12 12.87 -6.36 23.15
C SER A 12 12.80 -5.74 24.54
N LYS A 13 13.93 -5.48 25.19
CA LYS A 13 14.02 -4.95 26.57
C LYS A 13 13.59 -3.47 26.68
N PHE A 14 12.58 -3.03 25.92
CA PHE A 14 12.11 -1.65 25.92
C PHE A 14 11.40 -1.30 27.23
N ASN A 15 11.65 -0.09 27.72
CA ASN A 15 10.83 0.51 28.76
C ASN A 15 9.48 0.97 28.18
N ASP A 16 8.49 1.25 29.02
CA ASP A 16 7.13 1.55 28.54
C ASP A 16 7.06 2.84 27.72
N LYS A 17 7.92 3.84 27.98
CA LYS A 17 8.01 5.06 27.17
C LYS A 17 8.59 4.78 25.78
N GLU A 18 9.58 3.89 25.69
CA GLU A 18 10.18 3.46 24.42
C GLU A 18 9.18 2.66 23.57
N LYS A 19 8.34 1.82 24.21
CA LYS A 19 7.26 1.10 23.52
C LYS A 19 6.24 2.05 22.91
N GLU A 20 5.82 3.08 23.65
CA GLU A 20 4.88 4.09 23.13
C GLU A 20 5.50 4.90 22.00
N ALA A 21 6.74 5.36 22.16
CA ALA A 21 7.48 6.07 21.12
C ALA A 21 7.67 5.21 19.85
N PHE A 22 7.93 3.91 20.02
CA PHE A 22 8.05 2.98 18.90
C PHE A 22 6.72 2.80 18.17
N LYS A 23 5.61 2.61 18.90
CA LYS A 23 4.26 2.50 18.28
C LYS A 23 3.92 3.75 17.48
N ALA A 24 4.14 4.93 18.05
CA ALA A 24 3.86 6.20 17.38
C ALA A 24 4.69 6.38 16.10
N ASN A 25 5.99 6.07 16.16
CA ASN A 25 6.86 6.11 14.98
C ASN A 25 6.46 5.10 13.92
N LEU A 26 6.07 3.89 14.33
CA LEU A 26 5.61 2.84 13.42
C LEU A 26 4.31 3.25 12.71
N GLU A 27 3.33 3.78 13.46
CA GLU A 27 2.09 4.30 12.89
C GLU A 27 2.33 5.43 11.90
N GLN A 28 3.23 6.36 12.24
CA GLN A 28 3.59 7.45 11.33
C GLN A 28 4.23 6.92 10.04
N ARG A 29 5.18 5.98 10.14
CA ARG A 29 5.83 5.38 8.96
C ARG A 29 4.84 4.62 8.10
N LEU A 30 4.02 3.76 8.70
CA LEU A 30 2.98 3.03 7.98
C LEU A 30 1.99 3.99 7.29
N SER A 31 1.67 5.13 7.91
CA SER A 31 0.83 6.14 7.27
C SER A 31 1.49 6.77 6.03
N LEU A 32 2.80 7.03 6.08
CA LEU A 32 3.55 7.57 4.94
C LEU A 32 3.68 6.54 3.83
N ASP A 33 4.07 5.32 4.16
CA ASP A 33 4.22 4.22 3.20
C ASP A 33 2.89 3.93 2.48
N ASN A 34 1.78 3.93 3.21
CA ASN A 34 0.45 3.77 2.63
C ASN A 34 0.05 4.95 1.72
N HIS A 35 0.49 6.16 2.05
CA HIS A 35 0.25 7.34 1.21
C HIS A 35 1.02 7.25 -0.10
N ASP A 36 2.31 6.91 -0.05
CA ASP A 36 3.18 6.79 -1.22
C ASP A 36 2.70 5.67 -2.14
N LEU A 37 2.34 4.52 -1.58
CA LEU A 37 1.75 3.41 -2.34
C LEU A 37 0.43 3.84 -3.00
N ALA A 38 -0.42 4.59 -2.30
CA ALA A 38 -1.65 5.11 -2.89
C ALA A 38 -1.39 6.12 -4.03
N LEU A 39 -0.32 6.92 -3.95
CA LEU A 39 0.08 7.83 -5.03
C LEU A 39 0.61 7.06 -6.24
N GLU A 40 1.51 6.11 -6.05
CA GLU A 40 2.05 5.26 -7.10
C GLU A 40 0.91 4.53 -7.84
N GLU A 41 -0.03 3.96 -7.10
CA GLU A 41 -1.19 3.30 -7.68
C GLU A 41 -2.07 4.25 -8.50
N LYS A 42 -2.32 5.47 -8.01
CA LYS A 42 -3.07 6.49 -8.77
C LYS A 42 -2.33 6.84 -10.07
N MET A 43 -1.03 7.03 -10.01
CA MET A 43 -0.22 7.33 -11.19
C MET A 43 -0.26 6.20 -12.21
N ASN A 44 -0.17 4.94 -11.78
CA ASN A 44 -0.29 3.79 -12.67
C ASN A 44 -1.64 3.75 -13.41
N ILE A 45 -2.74 4.07 -12.72
CA ILE A 45 -4.08 4.15 -13.34
C ILE A 45 -4.13 5.29 -14.36
N VAL A 46 -3.61 6.46 -13.99
CA VAL A 46 -3.58 7.65 -14.84
C VAL A 46 -2.77 7.38 -16.10
N MET A 47 -1.54 6.89 -15.97
CA MET A 47 -0.66 6.58 -17.11
C MET A 47 -1.30 5.56 -18.05
N THR A 48 -1.82 4.45 -17.51
CA THR A 48 -2.47 3.41 -18.32
C THR A 48 -3.67 3.95 -19.09
N CYS A 49 -4.48 4.80 -18.47
CA CYS A 49 -5.65 5.38 -19.13
C CYS A 49 -5.29 6.50 -20.09
N PHE A 50 -4.22 7.25 -19.84
CA PHE A 50 -3.70 8.28 -20.73
C PHE A 50 -3.20 7.64 -22.02
N GLU A 51 -2.29 6.66 -21.92
CA GLU A 51 -1.73 5.93 -23.07
C GLU A 51 -2.80 5.25 -23.94
N LYS A 52 -3.91 4.81 -23.34
CA LYS A 52 -4.98 4.12 -24.06
C LYS A 52 -6.00 5.04 -24.75
N ASN A 53 -6.19 6.25 -24.25
CA ASN A 53 -7.33 7.09 -24.63
C ASN A 53 -6.94 8.49 -25.10
N VAL A 54 -5.70 8.92 -24.91
CA VAL A 54 -5.22 10.24 -25.35
C VAL A 54 -4.20 10.02 -26.46
N ASN A 55 -4.59 10.35 -27.69
CA ASN A 55 -3.78 10.21 -28.90
C ASN A 55 -3.42 11.58 -29.50
N SER A 56 -4.02 12.66 -29.01
CA SER A 56 -3.74 14.02 -29.42
C SER A 56 -2.29 14.43 -29.08
N VAL A 57 -1.36 14.20 -30.01
CA VAL A 57 0.06 14.62 -29.89
C VAL A 57 0.23 16.12 -30.15
N ILE A 58 -0.65 16.72 -30.95
CA ILE A 58 -0.48 18.10 -31.50
C ILE A 58 -1.06 19.17 -30.57
N MET A 59 -2.12 18.87 -29.83
CA MET A 59 -2.69 19.76 -28.83
C MET A 59 -2.29 19.23 -27.45
N GLN A 60 -1.61 20.05 -26.64
CA GLN A 60 -1.23 19.72 -25.26
C GLN A 60 -2.45 19.42 -24.33
N ILE A 61 -3.66 19.49 -24.87
CA ILE A 61 -4.93 19.31 -24.19
C ILE A 61 -5.72 18.24 -24.96
N PRO A 62 -6.13 17.14 -24.30
CA PRO A 62 -7.01 16.13 -24.90
C PRO A 62 -8.31 16.76 -25.38
N ASP A 63 -8.87 16.25 -26.48
CA ASP A 63 -10.19 16.67 -26.90
C ASP A 63 -11.29 16.15 -25.95
N LEU A 64 -12.52 16.61 -26.15
CA LEU A 64 -13.64 16.23 -25.28
C LEU A 64 -13.90 14.72 -25.30
N GLU A 65 -13.76 14.06 -26.45
CA GLU A 65 -14.02 12.63 -26.59
C GLU A 65 -12.95 11.81 -25.85
N GLU A 66 -11.68 12.15 -26.01
CA GLU A 66 -10.54 11.58 -25.30
C GLU A 66 -10.68 11.78 -23.79
N LEU A 67 -11.12 12.96 -23.34
CA LEU A 67 -11.34 13.26 -21.93
C LEU A 67 -12.47 12.40 -21.32
N PHE A 68 -13.57 12.20 -22.05
CA PHE A 68 -14.64 11.29 -21.63
C PHE A 68 -14.18 9.82 -21.59
N ALA A 69 -13.43 9.39 -22.60
CA ALA A 69 -12.87 8.04 -22.69
C ALA A 69 -11.89 7.78 -21.54
N PHE A 70 -10.98 8.72 -21.28
CA PHE A 70 -10.05 8.70 -20.15
C PHE A 70 -10.79 8.56 -18.81
N LYS A 71 -11.80 9.39 -18.55
CA LYS A 71 -12.60 9.34 -17.31
C LYS A 71 -13.31 8.00 -17.14
N LYS A 72 -13.83 7.42 -18.24
CA LYS A 72 -14.48 6.09 -18.23
C LYS A 72 -13.46 4.99 -17.96
N CYS A 73 -12.27 5.09 -18.54
CA CYS A 73 -11.16 4.17 -18.30
C CYS A 73 -10.77 4.16 -16.82
N VAL A 74 -10.50 5.33 -16.22
CA VAL A 74 -10.10 5.46 -14.81
C VAL A 74 -11.14 4.80 -13.90
N ARG A 75 -12.42 5.14 -14.09
CA ARG A 75 -13.52 4.55 -13.30
C ARG A 75 -13.62 3.03 -13.45
N LYS A 76 -13.43 2.49 -14.65
CA LYS A 76 -13.49 1.04 -14.90
C LYS A 76 -12.28 0.36 -14.27
N TYR A 77 -11.09 0.91 -14.44
CA TYR A 77 -9.84 0.37 -13.91
C TYR A 77 -9.90 0.24 -12.39
N SER A 78 -10.27 1.31 -11.68
CA SER A 78 -10.39 1.27 -10.21
C SER A 78 -11.35 0.18 -9.73
N ARG A 79 -12.51 0.00 -10.40
CA ARG A 79 -13.47 -1.05 -10.04
C ARG A 79 -12.92 -2.45 -10.30
N VAL A 80 -12.27 -2.67 -11.44
CA VAL A 80 -11.68 -3.97 -11.79
C VAL A 80 -10.58 -4.33 -10.80
N LYS A 81 -9.73 -3.36 -10.45
CA LYS A 81 -8.66 -3.56 -9.46
C LYS A 81 -9.21 -3.92 -8.08
N MET A 82 -10.22 -3.20 -7.59
CA MET A 82 -10.89 -3.54 -6.31
C MET A 82 -11.48 -4.95 -6.32
N ARG A 83 -12.11 -5.35 -7.44
CA ARG A 83 -12.63 -6.72 -7.61
C ARG A 83 -11.51 -7.75 -7.64
N ALA A 84 -10.41 -7.47 -8.33
CA ALA A 84 -9.25 -8.36 -8.39
C ALA A 84 -8.59 -8.54 -7.02
N ALA A 85 -8.39 -7.45 -6.27
CA ALA A 85 -7.88 -7.51 -4.90
C ALA A 85 -8.82 -8.31 -3.98
N THR A 86 -10.13 -8.07 -4.09
CA THR A 86 -11.14 -8.82 -3.33
C THR A 86 -11.08 -10.31 -3.69
N TYR A 87 -11.01 -10.66 -4.97
CA TYR A 87 -10.93 -12.05 -5.42
C TYR A 87 -9.62 -12.72 -4.96
N TYR A 88 -8.49 -12.03 -5.07
CA TYR A 88 -7.20 -12.54 -4.64
C TYR A 88 -7.22 -12.88 -3.14
N ASN A 89 -7.74 -11.98 -2.30
CA ASN A 89 -7.80 -12.19 -0.84
C ASN A 89 -8.88 -13.20 -0.44
N SER A 90 -10.10 -13.07 -0.97
CA SER A 90 -11.24 -13.89 -0.52
C SER A 90 -11.35 -15.26 -1.16
N VAL A 91 -10.74 -15.48 -2.33
CA VAL A 91 -10.86 -16.74 -3.07
C VAL A 91 -9.51 -17.44 -3.17
N LEU A 92 -8.49 -16.77 -3.72
CA LEU A 92 -7.19 -17.42 -3.97
C LEU A 92 -6.36 -17.62 -2.69
N HIS A 93 -6.50 -16.72 -1.73
CA HIS A 93 -5.70 -16.69 -0.49
C HIS A 93 -6.62 -16.64 0.74
N SER A 94 -7.75 -17.35 0.67
CA SER A 94 -8.76 -17.39 1.73
C SER A 94 -8.24 -17.92 3.07
N GLU A 95 -7.17 -18.72 3.04
CA GLU A 95 -6.48 -19.26 4.22
C GLU A 95 -5.21 -18.49 4.58
N GLU A 96 -4.77 -17.54 3.75
CA GLU A 96 -3.53 -16.80 3.97
C GLU A 96 -3.77 -15.74 5.05
N ASP A 97 -3.12 -15.93 6.20
CA ASP A 97 -3.12 -14.91 7.25
C ASP A 97 -2.26 -13.73 6.78
N HIS A 98 -2.90 -12.77 6.09
CA HIS A 98 -2.25 -11.57 5.56
C HIS A 98 -1.48 -10.78 6.65
N PHE A 99 -1.87 -10.94 7.92
CA PHE A 99 -1.13 -10.39 9.04
C PHE A 99 0.22 -11.10 9.25
N ALA A 100 0.25 -12.43 9.23
CA ALA A 100 1.49 -13.21 9.36
C ALA A 100 2.49 -12.88 8.23
N ARG A 101 2.02 -12.77 6.98
CA ARG A 101 2.86 -12.40 5.84
C ARG A 101 3.47 -11.00 5.98
N ASN A 102 2.68 -10.03 6.42
CA ASN A 102 3.15 -8.66 6.65
C ASN A 102 4.11 -8.55 7.84
N VAL A 103 3.95 -9.39 8.87
CA VAL A 103 4.88 -9.48 10.00
C VAL A 103 6.22 -10.12 9.58
N ASP A 104 6.19 -11.15 8.73
CA ASP A 104 7.42 -11.75 8.19
C ASP A 104 8.20 -10.79 7.27
N LEU A 105 7.52 -9.88 6.56
CA LEU A 105 8.18 -8.80 5.81
C LEU A 105 8.88 -7.77 6.71
N LEU A 106 8.42 -7.60 7.96
CA LEU A 106 9.02 -6.68 8.94
C LEU A 106 10.21 -7.30 9.69
N LYS A 107 10.36 -8.63 9.66
CA LYS A 107 11.40 -9.41 10.35
C LYS A 107 12.84 -8.91 10.09
N PRO A 108 13.24 -8.53 8.85
CA PRO A 108 14.59 -8.01 8.59
C PRO A 108 14.88 -6.67 9.30
N TYR A 109 13.86 -5.82 9.44
CA TYR A 109 13.96 -4.51 10.09
C TYR A 109 13.95 -4.61 11.62
N LEU A 110 13.44 -5.72 12.16
CA LEU A 110 13.44 -6.01 13.60
C LEU A 110 14.82 -6.51 14.09
N ILE A 111 15.63 -7.11 13.21
CA ILE A 111 16.97 -7.63 13.55
C ILE A 111 18.04 -6.51 13.50
N GLN A 112 17.87 -5.49 12.66
CA GLN A 112 18.83 -4.37 12.60
C GLN A 112 18.84 -3.48 13.84
N GLY A 113 17.79 -3.53 14.69
CA GLY A 113 17.80 -2.89 16.01
C GLY A 113 18.70 -3.58 17.05
N GLN A 114 19.23 -4.78 16.77
CA GLN A 114 20.12 -5.52 17.67
C GLN A 114 21.62 -5.27 17.44
N GLN A 115 22.01 -4.62 16.33
CA GLN A 115 23.43 -4.46 15.97
C GLN A 115 24.02 -3.08 16.31
N ILE A 116 23.27 -2.20 16.99
CA ILE A 116 23.79 -0.94 17.53
C ILE A 116 23.81 -1.02 19.06
N ILE A 117 24.63 -1.94 19.59
CA ILE A 117 25.19 -1.89 20.95
C ILE A 117 26.64 -2.34 20.84
#